data_AF-A0A929YI32-F1
#
_entry.id   AF-A0A929YI32-F1
#
_cell.length_a   1.000
_cell.length_b   1.000
_cell.length_c   1.000
_cell.angle_alpha   90.00
_cell.angle_beta   90.00
_cell.angle_gamma   90.00
#
_symmetry.space_group_name_H-M   'P 1'
#
loop_
_entity.id
_entity.type
_entity.pdbx_description
1 polymer ?
#
loop_
_entity_poly.entity_id
_entity_poly.type
_entity_poly.pdbx_seq_one_letter_code
_entity_poly.pdbx_strand_id
1 'polypeptide(L)'
;MKREEVVQKNWRARKKHGSWLFVSSLLVFTLLAPTTAKLTGSLRHVSYGAEREIDPSVNLGNAEYNPKAKLIVTPDNQDTFFTTSANAHKDGNVVTLTDDAPSRKGAYTLFNKISLSESFELVGKINIGSRYEGYSPDGVTGGDGVSFVFTTKEPGVVGLDGASIGLGGIPNSFGFKLDTYHNTSTPNGAAKSDADPKFPGYQNGAFGAFYHTDGGGRARYAVSDAKRLTTQPTNNE
;
A
#
# COMPACT_ATOMS: atom_id res chain seq x y z
N MET A 1 22.24 32.59 -29.94
CA MET A 1 20.85 32.14 -29.68
C MET A 1 20.18 31.87 -31.02
N LYS A 2 20.07 30.61 -31.42
CA LYS A 2 19.07 30.07 -32.36
C LYS A 2 19.22 28.55 -32.31
N ARG A 3 18.17 27.90 -31.84
CA ARG A 3 18.07 26.44 -31.68
C ARG A 3 18.02 25.81 -33.07
N GLU A 4 18.82 24.77 -33.28
CA GLU A 4 18.62 23.84 -34.38
C GLU A 4 17.56 22.82 -33.97
N GLU A 5 16.53 22.74 -34.80
CA GLU A 5 15.39 21.86 -34.67
C GLU A 5 15.76 20.51 -35.29
N VAL A 6 15.99 19.49 -34.46
CA VAL A 6 16.17 18.13 -34.97
C VAL A 6 14.79 17.53 -35.21
N VAL A 7 14.35 17.62 -36.46
CA VAL A 7 13.21 16.85 -37.00
C VAL A 7 13.65 15.39 -37.15
N GLN A 8 13.10 14.49 -36.33
CA GLN A 8 13.13 13.05 -36.62
C GLN A 8 11.74 12.48 -36.91
N LYS A 9 11.58 12.23 -38.22
CA LYS A 9 10.75 11.26 -38.95
C LYS A 9 9.69 10.46 -38.17
N ASN A 10 8.49 10.57 -38.74
CA ASN A 10 7.30 9.75 -38.55
C ASN A 10 7.54 8.24 -38.61
N TRP A 11 6.97 7.52 -37.64
CA TRP A 11 6.40 6.19 -37.87
C TRP A 11 4.87 6.26 -37.69
N ARG A 12 4.13 6.09 -38.78
CA ARG A 12 2.69 5.79 -38.75
C ARG A 12 2.53 4.28 -38.61
N ALA A 13 2.02 3.82 -37.49
CA ALA A 13 1.33 2.54 -37.39
C ALA A 13 -0.17 2.82 -37.20
N ARG A 14 -0.99 2.44 -38.18
CA ARG A 14 -2.45 2.48 -38.07
C ARG A 14 -2.91 1.07 -37.67
N LYS A 15 -3.52 0.92 -36.50
CA LYS A 15 -4.40 -0.22 -36.20
C LYS A 15 -5.61 0.26 -35.40
N LYS A 16 -6.76 -0.31 -35.76
CA LYS A 16 -8.11 0.03 -35.33
C LYS A 16 -8.44 -0.53 -33.92
N HIS A 17 -9.38 0.16 -33.27
CA HIS A 17 -10.24 -0.24 -32.14
C HIS A 17 -9.67 -0.23 -30.71
N GLY A 18 -10.23 0.70 -29.91
CA GLY A 18 -10.54 0.57 -28.48
C GLY A 18 -9.39 0.29 -27.52
N SER A 19 -8.80 1.34 -26.93
CA SER A 19 -8.00 1.21 -25.71
C SER A 19 -8.75 1.82 -24.54
N TRP A 20 -8.97 0.98 -23.53
CA TRP A 20 -9.41 1.37 -22.19
C TRP A 20 -8.17 1.79 -21.40
N LEU A 21 -8.28 2.89 -20.66
CA LEU A 21 -7.24 3.48 -19.81
C LEU A 21 -7.38 2.92 -18.39
N PHE A 22 -6.26 2.56 -17.75
CA PHE A 22 -6.18 2.12 -16.34
C PHE A 22 -4.94 2.76 -15.69
N VAL A 23 -5.05 3.22 -14.43
CA VAL A 23 -4.01 3.95 -13.65
C VAL A 23 -4.07 3.55 -12.16
N SER A 24 -3.18 2.74 -11.58
CA SER A 24 -3.32 2.34 -10.15
C SER A 24 -2.28 2.96 -9.22
N SER A 25 -2.65 3.25 -7.97
CA SER A 25 -1.72 3.62 -6.89
C SER A 25 -1.75 2.64 -5.71
N LEU A 26 -0.62 2.46 -5.02
CA LEU A 26 -0.45 1.49 -3.93
C LEU A 26 0.42 2.02 -2.75
N LEU A 27 0.00 1.77 -1.52
CA LEU A 27 0.82 1.85 -0.30
C LEU A 27 0.96 0.43 0.30
N VAL A 28 2.19 -0.07 0.47
CA VAL A 28 2.43 -1.46 0.96
C VAL A 28 3.08 -1.49 2.34
N PHE A 29 2.48 -2.31 3.19
CA PHE A 29 3.03 -2.79 4.45
C PHE A 29 3.29 -4.29 4.39
N THR A 30 4.45 -4.69 4.89
CA THR A 30 4.83 -6.10 4.98
C THR A 30 4.66 -6.59 6.41
N LEU A 31 4.18 -7.82 6.60
CA LEU A 31 3.82 -8.42 7.87
C LEU A 31 4.86 -9.46 8.28
N LEU A 32 5.19 -9.49 9.58
CA LEU A 32 5.87 -10.62 10.20
C LEU A 32 4.84 -11.67 10.60
N ALA A 33 5.04 -12.91 10.15
CA ALA A 33 4.43 -14.06 10.80
C ALA A 33 5.04 -14.22 12.21
N PRO A 34 4.28 -14.61 13.24
CA PRO A 34 4.85 -14.85 14.56
C PRO A 34 5.80 -16.05 14.49
N THR A 35 7.10 -15.82 14.69
CA THR A 35 8.08 -16.86 14.98
C THR A 35 8.49 -16.76 16.44
N THR A 36 8.24 -17.83 17.20
CA THR A 36 8.70 -17.98 18.57
C THR A 36 10.21 -18.21 18.55
N ALA A 37 11.00 -17.32 19.14
CA ALA A 37 12.43 -17.53 19.39
C ALA A 37 12.74 -17.29 20.86
N LYS A 38 13.44 -18.25 21.50
CA LYS A 38 14.00 -18.14 22.86
C LYS A 38 15.53 -18.07 22.76
N LEU A 39 16.15 -17.20 23.55
CA LEU A 39 17.59 -17.14 23.76
C LEU A 39 17.88 -17.07 25.28
N THR A 40 18.91 -17.77 25.75
CA THR A 40 19.36 -17.80 27.15
C THR A 40 20.85 -17.51 27.24
N GLY A 41 21.25 -16.52 28.05
CA GLY A 41 22.62 -16.22 28.42
C GLY A 41 22.68 -15.10 29.48
N SER A 42 23.58 -15.20 30.46
CA SER A 42 23.69 -14.29 31.61
C SER A 42 24.86 -13.30 31.52
N LEU A 43 24.61 -12.05 31.91
CA LEU A 43 25.61 -11.01 32.15
C LEU A 43 26.24 -11.19 33.53
N ARG A 44 27.57 -11.06 33.63
CA ARG A 44 28.29 -11.04 34.92
C ARG A 44 28.47 -9.60 35.40
N HIS A 45 28.00 -9.32 36.62
CA HIS A 45 28.35 -8.14 37.39
C HIS A 45 29.80 -8.23 37.87
N VAL A 46 30.56 -7.15 37.77
CA VAL A 46 31.86 -6.99 38.44
C VAL A 46 31.72 -5.82 39.41
N SER A 47 31.79 -6.09 40.72
CA SER A 47 32.15 -5.07 41.70
C SER A 47 33.37 -5.52 42.49
N TYR A 48 34.26 -4.56 42.71
CA TYR A 48 35.42 -4.69 43.57
C TYR A 48 35.00 -4.38 45.02
N GLY A 49 35.29 -5.29 45.95
CA GLY A 49 35.40 -4.99 47.38
C GLY A 49 34.29 -5.56 48.28
N ALA A 50 34.74 -6.29 49.31
CA ALA A 50 34.02 -6.88 50.45
C ALA A 50 33.17 -8.13 50.16
N GLU A 51 33.70 -9.28 50.59
CA GLU A 51 33.05 -10.59 50.61
C GLU A 51 31.74 -10.54 51.41
N ARG A 52 30.61 -10.56 50.70
CA ARG A 52 29.31 -10.93 51.25
C ARG A 52 28.95 -12.29 50.67
N GLU A 53 28.82 -13.28 51.55
CA GLU A 53 28.42 -14.64 51.21
C GLU A 53 27.03 -14.59 50.54
N ILE A 54 26.99 -15.01 49.27
CA ILE A 54 25.78 -15.03 48.46
C ILE A 54 25.00 -16.28 48.87
N ASP A 55 23.78 -16.11 49.38
CA ASP A 55 22.88 -17.24 49.63
C ASP A 55 22.60 -17.96 48.28
N PRO A 56 23.06 -19.21 48.10
CA PRO A 56 22.96 -19.94 46.84
C PRO A 56 21.51 -20.36 46.50
N SER A 57 20.55 -20.12 47.40
CA SER A 57 19.13 -20.43 47.20
C SER A 57 18.33 -19.30 46.54
N VAL A 58 18.94 -18.12 46.33
CA VAL A 58 18.28 -16.99 45.68
C VAL A 58 18.18 -17.23 44.16
N ASN A 59 17.06 -17.79 43.72
CA ASN A 59 16.73 -17.91 42.30
C ASN A 59 16.00 -16.63 41.83
N LEU A 60 16.78 -15.66 41.34
CA LEU A 60 16.23 -14.54 40.58
C LEU A 60 15.85 -15.10 39.21
N GLY A 61 14.59 -15.48 39.05
CA GLY A 61 14.06 -15.90 37.75
C GLY A 61 14.42 -14.89 36.65
N ASN A 62 14.40 -15.34 35.39
CA ASN A 62 14.85 -14.53 34.26
C ASN A 62 14.19 -13.14 34.24
N ALA A 63 14.98 -12.08 34.24
CA ALA A 63 14.50 -10.74 33.93
C ALA A 63 14.23 -10.65 32.42
N GLU A 64 12.98 -10.44 32.02
CA GLU A 64 12.59 -10.27 30.62
C GLU A 64 12.27 -8.80 30.36
N TYR A 65 13.24 -8.05 29.81
CA TYR A 65 12.98 -6.77 29.19
C TYR A 65 12.79 -7.01 27.68
N ASN A 66 11.55 -6.94 27.21
CA ASN A 66 11.22 -7.02 25.78
C ASN A 66 10.74 -5.64 25.28
N PRO A 67 11.65 -4.70 24.99
CA PRO A 67 11.27 -3.49 24.27
C PRO A 67 10.98 -3.92 22.83
N LYS A 68 9.72 -4.26 22.52
CA LYS A 68 9.29 -4.24 21.12
C LYS A 68 9.48 -2.80 20.66
N ALA A 69 10.42 -2.57 19.76
CA ALA A 69 10.74 -1.23 19.29
C ALA A 69 9.50 -0.62 18.66
N LYS A 70 8.98 0.47 19.26
CA LYS A 70 7.92 1.27 18.67
C LYS A 70 8.52 2.06 17.51
N LEU A 71 8.25 1.65 16.28
CA LEU A 71 8.61 2.43 15.10
C LEU A 71 7.59 3.56 14.93
N ILE A 72 8.04 4.80 15.08
CA ILE A 72 7.24 5.99 14.76
C ILE A 72 7.82 6.62 13.51
N VAL A 73 7.04 6.54 12.42
CA VAL A 73 7.38 7.21 11.18
C VAL A 73 6.66 8.56 11.14
N THR A 74 7.41 9.61 10.87
CA THR A 74 6.98 11.01 10.77
C THR A 74 7.39 11.56 9.42
N PRO A 75 6.83 12.70 8.97
CA PRO A 75 7.26 13.31 7.73
C PRO A 75 8.78 13.53 7.62
N ASP A 76 9.43 13.85 8.73
CA ASP A 76 10.87 14.16 8.79
C ASP A 76 11.77 12.93 8.65
N ASN A 77 11.30 11.73 9.01
CA ASN A 77 12.09 10.49 8.99
C ASN A 77 11.57 9.44 8.00
N GLN A 78 10.51 9.73 7.25
CA GLN A 78 9.83 8.75 6.39
C GLN A 78 10.75 8.11 5.35
N ASP A 79 11.72 8.86 4.82
CA ASP A 79 12.68 8.37 3.82
C ASP A 79 13.68 7.35 4.39
N THR A 80 13.77 7.23 5.72
CA THR A 80 14.57 6.19 6.38
C THR A 80 13.86 4.83 6.36
N PHE A 81 12.53 4.82 6.32
CA PHE A 81 11.72 3.63 6.54
C PHE A 81 10.92 3.20 5.32
N PHE A 82 10.65 4.12 4.41
CA PHE A 82 9.90 3.86 3.21
C PHE A 82 10.67 4.25 1.94
N THR A 83 10.26 3.66 0.83
CA THR A 83 10.73 4.05 -0.50
C THR A 83 9.61 4.17 -1.50
N THR A 84 9.79 5.10 -2.42
CA THR A 84 8.97 5.24 -3.62
C THR A 84 9.50 4.32 -4.72
N SER A 85 8.60 3.78 -5.54
CA SER A 85 8.94 2.97 -6.71
C SER A 85 8.03 3.29 -7.90
N ALA A 86 8.49 2.92 -9.10
CA ALA A 86 7.85 3.21 -10.38
C ALA A 86 7.64 4.73 -10.59
N ASN A 87 6.40 5.21 -10.73
CA ASN A 87 6.12 6.64 -10.94
C ASN A 87 5.96 7.43 -9.63
N ALA A 88 5.99 6.76 -8.48
CA ALA A 88 5.90 7.46 -7.22
C ALA A 88 7.12 8.36 -7.02
N HIS A 89 6.88 9.56 -6.54
CA HIS A 89 7.92 10.53 -6.21
C HIS A 89 7.49 11.34 -4.98
N LYS A 90 8.45 12.06 -4.41
CA LYS A 90 8.24 12.84 -3.19
C LYS A 90 8.63 14.29 -3.45
N ASP A 91 7.77 15.20 -3.01
CA ASP A 91 8.05 16.63 -2.94
C ASP A 91 7.87 17.10 -1.49
N GLY A 92 8.98 17.49 -0.86
CA GLY A 92 9.03 17.74 0.57
C GLY A 92 8.55 16.55 1.38
N ASN A 93 7.40 16.70 2.04
CA ASN A 93 6.78 15.70 2.91
C ASN A 93 5.57 14.99 2.27
N VAL A 94 5.26 15.31 1.02
CA VAL A 94 4.14 14.73 0.28
C VAL A 94 4.66 13.67 -0.68
N VAL A 95 4.10 12.47 -0.60
CA VAL A 95 4.37 11.39 -1.56
C VAL A 95 3.26 11.38 -2.60
N THR A 96 3.62 11.66 -3.84
CA THR A 96 2.76 11.50 -5.01
C THR A 96 2.94 10.08 -5.52
N LEU A 97 1.90 9.24 -5.41
CA LEU A 97 1.94 7.88 -5.97
C LEU A 97 1.84 7.91 -7.50
N THR A 98 0.94 8.72 -8.04
CA THR A 98 0.77 8.93 -9.48
C THR A 98 0.38 10.37 -9.77
N ASP A 99 0.99 10.96 -10.81
CA ASP A 99 0.47 12.18 -11.42
C ASP A 99 -0.88 11.93 -12.11
N ASP A 100 -1.66 13.00 -12.34
CA ASP A 100 -2.86 12.99 -13.18
C ASP A 100 -2.47 12.82 -14.67
N ALA A 101 -2.05 11.61 -15.01
CA ALA A 101 -1.50 11.25 -16.30
C ALA A 101 -1.82 9.79 -16.65
N PRO A 102 -1.87 9.43 -17.94
CA PRO A 102 -2.19 8.07 -18.35
C PRO A 102 -1.07 7.07 -17.99
N SER A 103 -1.50 5.84 -17.71
CA SER A 103 -0.62 4.67 -17.51
C SER A 103 0.46 4.90 -16.45
N ARG A 104 0.04 5.46 -15.31
CA ARG A 104 0.90 5.59 -14.13
C ARG A 104 0.64 4.45 -13.15
N LYS A 105 1.73 4.04 -12.50
CA LYS A 105 1.70 3.19 -11.32
C LYS A 105 2.79 3.66 -10.38
N GLY A 106 2.48 3.82 -9.11
CA GLY A 106 3.48 4.09 -8.09
C GLY A 106 3.18 3.35 -6.82
N ALA A 107 4.25 3.04 -6.08
CA ALA A 107 4.12 2.49 -4.76
C ALA A 107 5.04 3.16 -3.76
N TYR A 108 4.54 3.31 -2.53
CA TYR A 108 5.31 3.71 -1.37
C TYR A 108 5.33 2.53 -0.40
N THR A 109 6.51 2.02 -0.04
CA THR A 109 6.64 0.72 0.63
C THR A 109 7.51 0.81 1.87
N LEU A 110 7.04 0.23 2.97
CA LEU A 110 7.81 0.11 4.20
C LEU A 110 8.86 -0.99 4.06
N PHE A 111 10.11 -0.71 4.41
CA PHE A 111 11.18 -1.71 4.37
C PHE A 111 11.16 -2.69 5.56
N ASN A 112 10.54 -2.28 6.67
CA ASN A 112 10.41 -3.09 7.87
C ASN A 112 9.11 -3.89 7.84
N LYS A 113 9.16 -5.12 8.36
CA LYS A 113 7.95 -5.90 8.61
C LYS A 113 7.27 -5.38 9.89
N ILE A 114 5.94 -5.25 9.86
CA ILE A 114 5.11 -4.92 11.03
C ILE A 114 4.63 -6.23 11.66
N SER A 115 4.65 -6.29 13.00
CA SER A 115 3.98 -7.38 13.72
C SER A 115 2.53 -7.02 13.98
N LEU A 116 1.59 -7.86 13.52
CA LEU A 116 0.17 -7.72 13.87
C LEU A 116 -0.18 -8.24 15.27
N SER A 117 0.81 -8.77 16.00
CA SER A 117 0.64 -9.03 17.45
C SER A 117 0.63 -7.73 18.28
N GLU A 118 1.00 -6.62 17.64
CA GLU A 118 1.00 -5.27 18.20
C GLU A 118 0.05 -4.38 17.42
N SER A 119 -0.47 -3.35 18.09
CA SER A 119 -1.23 -2.31 17.41
C SER A 119 -0.33 -1.48 16.51
N PHE A 120 -0.88 -1.04 15.38
CA PHE A 120 -0.28 -0.01 14.54
C PHE A 120 -1.33 1.07 14.25
N GLU A 121 -0.85 2.26 13.94
CA GLU A 121 -1.71 3.39 13.58
C GLU A 121 -1.13 4.07 12.34
N LEU A 122 -1.99 4.38 11.38
CA LEU A 122 -1.65 5.21 10.23
C LEU A 122 -2.53 6.46 10.26
N VAL A 123 -1.92 7.60 10.54
CA VAL A 123 -2.58 8.91 10.56
C VAL A 123 -2.04 9.73 9.40
N GLY A 124 -2.94 10.24 8.57
CA GLY A 124 -2.55 11.04 7.43
C GLY A 124 -3.74 11.62 6.68
N LYS A 125 -3.43 12.24 5.55
CA LYS A 125 -4.40 12.69 4.55
C LYS A 125 -4.11 11.95 3.25
N ILE A 126 -5.15 11.75 2.47
CA ILE A 126 -5.01 11.13 1.16
C ILE A 126 -5.85 11.90 0.16
N ASN A 127 -5.21 12.29 -0.93
CA ASN A 127 -5.85 12.85 -2.11
C ASN A 127 -5.99 11.70 -3.11
N ILE A 128 -7.23 11.44 -3.56
CA ILE A 128 -7.56 10.39 -4.53
C ILE A 128 -8.05 10.95 -5.86
N GLY A 129 -7.85 12.25 -6.08
CA GLY A 129 -8.11 12.93 -7.35
C GLY A 129 -9.30 13.90 -7.32
N SER A 130 -9.84 14.12 -8.52
CA SER A 130 -10.95 15.06 -8.79
C SER A 130 -12.01 14.43 -9.72
N ARG A 131 -11.86 13.13 -10.01
CA ARG A 131 -12.71 12.36 -10.92
C ARG A 131 -12.98 11.00 -10.29
N TYR A 132 -14.17 10.46 -10.54
CA TYR A 132 -14.60 9.17 -10.02
C TYR A 132 -15.73 8.58 -10.88
N GLU A 133 -16.16 7.35 -10.58
CA GLU A 133 -17.26 6.68 -11.28
C GLU A 133 -18.52 7.56 -11.34
N GLY A 134 -18.96 7.88 -12.56
CA GLY A 134 -20.11 8.76 -12.80
C GLY A 134 -19.81 10.26 -12.75
N TYR A 135 -18.56 10.67 -12.53
CA TYR A 135 -18.13 12.08 -12.47
C TYR A 135 -16.79 12.32 -13.19
N SER A 136 -16.89 12.87 -14.40
CA SER A 136 -15.77 13.23 -15.28
C SER A 136 -16.02 14.61 -15.91
N PRO A 137 -15.81 15.71 -15.15
CA PRO A 137 -16.21 17.06 -15.56
C PRO A 137 -15.47 17.58 -16.80
N ASP A 138 -14.31 17.01 -17.11
CA ASP A 138 -13.48 17.33 -18.27
C ASP A 138 -13.48 16.23 -19.34
N GLY A 139 -14.35 15.22 -19.21
CA GLY A 139 -14.44 14.09 -20.12
C GLY A 139 -13.34 13.03 -19.97
N VAL A 140 -12.47 13.15 -18.97
CA VAL A 140 -11.46 12.13 -18.65
C VAL A 140 -11.99 11.21 -17.55
N THR A 141 -11.86 9.90 -17.74
CA THR A 141 -12.27 8.91 -16.72
C THR A 141 -11.36 8.99 -15.49
N GLY A 142 -11.95 9.07 -14.30
CA GLY A 142 -11.23 8.93 -13.04
C GLY A 142 -10.91 7.46 -12.75
N GLY A 143 -9.74 7.21 -12.17
CA GLY A 143 -9.34 5.85 -11.85
C GLY A 143 -7.87 5.76 -11.51
N ASP A 144 -7.42 4.62 -11.04
CA ASP A 144 -8.16 3.42 -10.61
C ASP A 144 -8.44 3.51 -9.10
N GLY A 145 -7.61 4.26 -8.38
CA GLY A 145 -7.69 4.44 -6.94
C GLY A 145 -6.36 4.15 -6.25
N VAL A 146 -6.43 4.03 -4.93
CA VAL A 146 -5.30 3.80 -4.04
C VAL A 146 -5.63 2.72 -3.03
N SER A 147 -4.62 1.96 -2.61
CA SER A 147 -4.80 0.94 -1.58
C SER A 147 -3.72 0.94 -0.53
N PHE A 148 -4.09 0.34 0.61
CA PHE A 148 -3.25 0.03 1.75
C PHE A 148 -3.17 -1.49 1.83
N VAL A 149 -2.02 -2.05 1.53
CA VAL A 149 -1.82 -3.50 1.41
C VAL A 149 -1.02 -4.04 2.57
N PHE A 150 -1.46 -5.17 3.12
CA PHE A 150 -0.78 -5.93 4.15
C PHE A 150 -0.48 -7.33 3.62
N THR A 151 0.80 -7.69 3.62
CA THR A 151 1.25 -8.96 3.04
C THR A 151 2.37 -9.61 3.84
N THR A 152 2.38 -10.94 3.93
CA THR A 152 3.49 -11.70 4.53
C THR A 152 4.65 -11.96 3.56
N LYS A 153 4.60 -11.41 2.34
CA LYS A 153 5.71 -11.50 1.36
C LYS A 153 6.91 -10.67 1.81
N GLU A 154 7.93 -10.55 0.96
CA GLU A 154 9.09 -9.73 1.31
C GLU A 154 8.78 -8.23 1.20
N PRO A 155 9.49 -7.38 1.95
CA PRO A 155 9.38 -5.93 1.83
C PRO A 155 9.57 -5.46 0.40
N GLY A 156 8.77 -4.48 0.00
CA GLY A 156 8.80 -3.91 -1.35
C GLY A 156 8.07 -4.71 -2.43
N VAL A 157 7.41 -5.83 -2.12
CA VAL A 157 6.51 -6.49 -3.09
C VAL A 157 5.31 -5.60 -3.40
N VAL A 158 5.03 -5.39 -4.68
CA VAL A 158 3.98 -4.50 -5.20
C VAL A 158 3.02 -5.32 -6.07
N GLY A 159 1.71 -5.19 -5.85
CA GLY A 159 0.71 -5.89 -6.66
C GLY A 159 0.49 -5.22 -8.00
N LEU A 160 -0.45 -5.74 -8.78
CA LEU A 160 -0.75 -5.29 -10.13
C LEU A 160 -1.58 -4.01 -10.15
N ASP A 161 -1.55 -3.34 -11.28
CA ASP A 161 -2.32 -2.15 -11.60
C ASP A 161 -3.73 -2.48 -12.13
N GLY A 162 -4.50 -1.44 -12.50
CA GLY A 162 -5.87 -1.62 -12.92
C GLY A 162 -6.79 -2.02 -11.77
N ALA A 163 -7.73 -2.90 -12.10
CA ALA A 163 -8.71 -3.47 -11.18
C ALA A 163 -8.12 -4.21 -9.97
N SER A 164 -6.81 -4.52 -9.98
CA SER A 164 -6.11 -5.08 -8.82
C SER A 164 -5.90 -4.05 -7.70
N ILE A 165 -5.86 -2.75 -8.05
CA ILE A 165 -5.53 -1.61 -7.19
C ILE A 165 -4.40 -1.97 -6.23
N GLY A 166 -3.28 -2.46 -6.77
CA GLY A 166 -2.07 -2.73 -6.02
C GLY A 166 -2.06 -3.97 -5.11
N LEU A 167 -3.16 -4.72 -4.94
CA LEU A 167 -3.16 -5.96 -4.15
C LEU A 167 -3.08 -7.22 -5.03
N GLY A 168 -3.87 -7.29 -6.10
CA GLY A 168 -3.90 -8.48 -6.95
C GLY A 168 -2.51 -8.81 -7.50
N GLY A 169 -2.22 -10.09 -7.67
CA GLY A 169 -0.88 -10.61 -7.95
C GLY A 169 -0.04 -10.93 -6.70
N ILE A 170 -0.43 -10.47 -5.50
CA ILE A 170 0.22 -10.86 -4.25
C ILE A 170 -0.63 -11.94 -3.55
N PRO A 171 -0.20 -13.21 -3.48
CA PRO A 171 -0.99 -14.27 -2.83
C PRO A 171 -1.21 -14.08 -1.33
N ASN A 172 -2.37 -14.52 -0.83
CA ASN A 172 -2.71 -14.59 0.60
C ASN A 172 -2.44 -13.28 1.37
N SER A 173 -2.91 -12.17 0.81
CA SER A 173 -2.71 -10.81 1.32
C SER A 173 -4.06 -10.12 1.47
N PHE A 174 -4.12 -9.05 2.25
CA PHE A 174 -5.34 -8.28 2.43
C PHE A 174 -5.05 -6.79 2.40
N GLY A 175 -6.09 -5.99 2.30
CA GLY A 175 -5.93 -4.55 2.30
C GLY A 175 -7.24 -3.80 2.32
N PHE A 176 -7.10 -2.48 2.27
CA PHE A 176 -8.19 -1.53 2.14
C PHE A 176 -7.94 -0.67 0.89
N LYS A 177 -8.96 -0.43 0.07
CA LYS A 177 -8.88 0.46 -1.09
C LYS A 177 -9.79 1.67 -0.95
N LEU A 178 -9.38 2.76 -1.57
CA LEU A 178 -10.22 3.86 -2.02
C LEU A 178 -10.22 3.82 -3.55
N ASP A 179 -11.36 3.47 -4.11
CA ASP A 179 -11.53 3.14 -5.52
C ASP A 179 -12.34 4.22 -6.22
N THR A 180 -11.80 4.76 -7.31
CA THR A 180 -12.45 5.81 -8.10
C THR A 180 -13.00 5.29 -9.43
N TYR A 181 -12.78 4.02 -9.78
CA TYR A 181 -13.24 3.40 -11.03
C TYR A 181 -13.91 2.05 -10.79
N HIS A 182 -15.24 1.97 -10.99
CA HIS A 182 -15.95 0.73 -10.70
C HIS A 182 -15.83 -0.28 -11.85
N ASN A 183 -15.00 -1.32 -11.68
CA ASN A 183 -14.89 -2.47 -12.58
C ASN A 183 -16.16 -3.35 -12.52
N THR A 184 -17.24 -2.88 -13.13
CA THR A 184 -18.58 -3.51 -13.11
C THR A 184 -18.61 -4.92 -13.71
N SER A 185 -17.75 -5.17 -14.69
CA SER A 185 -17.57 -6.47 -15.33
C SER A 185 -16.27 -7.09 -14.89
N THR A 186 -16.21 -8.42 -14.84
CA THR A 186 -15.01 -9.15 -14.43
C THR A 186 -13.82 -8.75 -15.31
N PRO A 187 -12.74 -8.23 -14.72
CA PRO A 187 -11.51 -7.92 -15.43
C PRO A 187 -10.93 -9.16 -16.12
N ASN A 188 -10.06 -8.94 -17.11
CA ASN A 188 -9.34 -10.07 -17.72
C ASN A 188 -8.48 -10.81 -16.67
N GLY A 189 -8.11 -12.06 -16.96
CA GLY A 189 -7.37 -12.89 -16.01
C GLY A 189 -6.00 -12.34 -15.59
N ALA A 190 -5.35 -11.55 -16.45
CA ALA A 190 -4.06 -10.94 -16.16
C ALA A 190 -4.16 -9.83 -15.11
N ALA A 191 -5.31 -9.17 -15.00
CA ALA A 191 -5.59 -8.17 -13.98
C ALA A 191 -5.79 -8.76 -12.58
N LYS A 192 -5.76 -10.10 -12.40
CA LYS A 192 -5.81 -10.81 -11.11
C LYS A 192 -6.84 -10.25 -10.12
N SER A 193 -8.02 -9.92 -10.61
CA SER A 193 -9.08 -9.29 -9.82
C SER A 193 -10.46 -9.76 -10.27
N ASP A 194 -11.38 -9.93 -9.31
CA ASP A 194 -12.82 -10.06 -9.55
C ASP A 194 -13.45 -8.71 -9.97
N ALA A 195 -14.72 -8.73 -10.35
CA ALA A 195 -15.49 -7.50 -10.54
C ALA A 195 -15.72 -6.81 -9.19
N ASP A 196 -15.88 -5.48 -9.23
CA ASP A 196 -16.21 -4.73 -8.04
C ASP A 196 -17.62 -5.04 -7.51
N PRO A 197 -17.82 -4.97 -6.17
CA PRO A 197 -19.09 -5.29 -5.55
C PRO A 197 -20.17 -4.26 -5.92
N LYS A 198 -21.33 -4.75 -6.33
CA LYS A 198 -22.50 -3.91 -6.65
C LYS A 198 -23.31 -3.55 -5.39
N PHE A 199 -22.86 -2.55 -4.64
CA PHE A 199 -23.58 -1.97 -3.50
C PHE A 199 -24.45 -0.75 -3.93
N PRO A 200 -25.49 -0.34 -3.19
CA PRO A 200 -26.30 0.82 -3.56
C PRO A 200 -25.47 2.09 -3.83
N GLY A 201 -25.57 2.66 -5.03
CA GLY A 201 -24.83 3.86 -5.45
C GLY A 201 -23.44 3.60 -6.04
N TYR A 202 -23.07 2.35 -6.33
CA TYR A 202 -21.75 2.00 -6.88
C TYR A 202 -21.39 2.67 -8.22
N GLN A 203 -22.38 3.12 -9.00
CA GLN A 203 -22.19 3.76 -10.32
C GLN A 203 -22.04 5.28 -10.26
N ASN A 204 -22.03 5.88 -9.07
CA ASN A 204 -22.03 7.33 -8.92
C ASN A 204 -21.23 7.76 -7.69
N GLY A 205 -20.00 7.29 -7.59
CA GLY A 205 -19.11 7.63 -6.49
C GLY A 205 -17.91 6.72 -6.40
N ALA A 206 -16.82 7.30 -5.95
CA ALA A 206 -15.74 6.57 -5.33
C ALA A 206 -16.22 5.84 -4.07
N PHE A 207 -15.55 4.74 -3.73
CA PHE A 207 -15.89 3.91 -2.59
C PHE A 207 -14.67 3.39 -1.84
N GLY A 208 -14.88 3.08 -0.56
CA GLY A 208 -13.91 2.39 0.27
C GLY A 208 -14.28 0.91 0.39
N ALA A 209 -13.31 0.00 0.34
CA ALA A 209 -13.57 -1.42 0.62
C ALA A 209 -12.37 -2.16 1.21
N PHE A 210 -12.63 -3.08 2.13
CA PHE A 210 -11.67 -4.14 2.41
C PHE A 210 -11.69 -5.18 1.30
N TYR A 211 -10.54 -5.78 1.05
CA TYR A 211 -10.41 -6.87 0.08
C TYR A 211 -9.28 -7.83 0.49
N HIS A 212 -9.20 -8.97 -0.18
CA HIS A 212 -8.11 -9.93 0.03
C HIS A 212 -7.79 -10.69 -1.24
N THR A 213 -6.65 -11.38 -1.26
CA THR A 213 -6.26 -12.27 -2.35
C THR A 213 -6.29 -13.73 -1.93
N ASP A 214 -6.72 -14.58 -2.87
CA ASP A 214 -6.56 -16.02 -2.71
C ASP A 214 -5.09 -16.47 -2.89
N GLY A 215 -4.85 -17.78 -2.75
CA GLY A 215 -3.52 -18.37 -2.94
C GLY A 215 -2.93 -18.19 -4.35
N GLY A 216 -3.76 -17.86 -5.34
CA GLY A 216 -3.34 -17.52 -6.71
C GLY A 216 -3.08 -16.03 -6.94
N GLY A 217 -3.23 -15.22 -5.88
CA GLY A 217 -3.09 -13.77 -5.93
C GLY A 217 -4.29 -13.06 -6.54
N ARG A 218 -5.44 -13.71 -6.71
CA ARG A 218 -6.62 -13.04 -7.28
C ARG A 218 -7.36 -12.26 -6.21
N ALA A 219 -7.55 -10.96 -6.40
CA ALA A 219 -8.28 -10.08 -5.50
C ALA A 219 -9.79 -10.42 -5.49
N ARG A 220 -10.35 -10.47 -4.28
CA ARG A 220 -11.73 -10.88 -3.96
C ARG A 220 -12.38 -9.81 -3.07
N TYR A 221 -13.69 -9.69 -3.18
CA TYR A 221 -14.49 -8.66 -2.54
C TYR A 221 -15.76 -9.25 -1.93
N ALA A 222 -16.22 -8.67 -0.83
CA ALA A 222 -17.58 -8.88 -0.33
C ALA A 222 -18.37 -7.57 -0.44
N VAL A 223 -19.65 -7.66 -0.81
CA VAL A 223 -20.53 -6.47 -0.90
C VAL A 223 -20.67 -5.78 0.47
N SER A 224 -20.64 -6.55 1.56
CA SER A 224 -20.68 -6.03 2.94
C SER A 224 -19.51 -5.12 3.29
N ASP A 225 -18.39 -5.28 2.60
CA ASP A 225 -17.12 -4.62 2.95
C ASP A 225 -16.94 -3.33 2.16
N ALA A 226 -17.84 -3.05 1.20
CA ALA A 226 -17.76 -1.89 0.31
C ALA A 226 -18.80 -0.84 0.66
N LYS A 227 -18.36 0.42 0.70
CA LYS A 227 -19.22 1.56 0.97
C LYS A 227 -18.79 2.78 0.18
N ARG A 228 -19.76 3.44 -0.45
CA ARG A 228 -19.57 4.73 -1.12
C ARG A 228 -18.99 5.75 -0.13
N LEU A 229 -18.03 6.55 -0.59
CA LEU A 229 -17.50 7.66 0.21
C LEU A 229 -18.60 8.70 0.44
N THR A 230 -18.66 9.22 1.67
CA THR A 230 -19.59 10.30 2.04
C THR A 230 -19.20 11.62 1.37
N THR A 231 -17.90 11.89 1.31
CA THR A 231 -17.31 13.01 0.57
C THR A 231 -16.61 12.45 -0.66
N GLN A 232 -16.96 12.99 -1.83
CA GLN A 232 -16.39 12.55 -3.10
C GLN A 232 -15.19 13.42 -3.48
N PRO A 233 -14.18 12.86 -4.17
CA PRO A 233 -13.00 13.60 -4.57
C PRO A 233 -13.33 14.52 -5.76
N THR A 234 -13.36 15.84 -5.54
CA THR A 234 -13.74 16.81 -6.59
C THR A 234 -12.70 17.91 -6.83
N ASN A 235 -11.66 18.02 -6.02
CA ASN A 235 -10.76 19.19 -6.03
C ASN A 235 -9.27 18.88 -5.92
N ASN A 236 -8.82 17.62 -6.01
CA ASN A 236 -7.39 17.26 -5.88
C ASN A 236 -6.74 17.88 -4.61
N GLU A 237 -7.47 17.94 -3.49
CA GLU A 237 -6.99 18.47 -2.20
C GLU A 237 -6.77 17.38 -1.15
#